data_AF-A0A534HLV8-F1
#
_entry.id   AF-A0A534HLV8-F1
#
_cell.length_a   1.000
_cell.length_b   1.000
_cell.length_c   1.000
_cell.angle_alpha   90.00
_cell.angle_beta   90.00
_cell.angle_gamma   90.00
#
_symmetry.space_group_name_H-M   'P 1'
#
loop_
_entity.id
_entity.type
_entity.pdbx_description
1 polymer ?
#
loop_
_entity_poly.entity_id
_entity_poly.type
_entity_poly.pdbx_seq_one_letter_code
_entity_poly.pdbx_strand_id
1 'polypeptide(L)'
;KTMSMGMFTGDDTPAVLRGPMVGKYLRMLIGGVQWGHLDYLILDLPPGTGDTQLTLAQSLTLSGAVIVTTPQDVSLKIARRGLRMFEKVHVPILGIVENMSSFTCPHCGKNTDIFRRGGGERMSRQVGVPFLGAIPLDADVVTGGDEGRPIVVDKPQSVTAQAYAAIAAALGEQLHAAPATVLKSFVWRWDSNEGEPSWLESVVRPSGSRTMAIGIRRGDARTLSVLWEDGHRDDFDVRDLRLACHCALCIEEMSGRKLLDPKTVRPDVSPRLISSIGNYAIGIDWSDGHNSGIYSFDHLRSLGERAAGKIVEDV
;
A
#
# COMPACT_ATOMS: atom_id res chain seq x y z
N LYS A 1 13.52 1.80 18.33
CA LYS A 1 12.48 2.66 18.94
C LYS A 1 11.13 2.02 18.68
N THR A 2 10.18 2.09 19.60
CA THR A 2 8.80 1.61 19.41
C THR A 2 7.83 2.72 19.82
N MET A 3 6.66 2.75 19.20
CA MET A 3 5.55 3.65 19.57
C MET A 3 4.24 2.91 19.32
N SER A 4 3.31 2.98 20.26
CA SER A 4 2.02 2.31 20.17
C SER A 4 0.91 3.19 20.72
N MET A 5 -0.31 2.99 20.23
CA MET A 5 -1.52 3.63 20.77
C MET A 5 -1.71 3.32 22.27
N GLY A 6 -1.34 2.13 22.72
CA GLY A 6 -1.41 1.73 24.13
C GLY A 6 -0.52 2.57 25.06
N MET A 7 0.43 3.34 24.53
CA MET A 7 1.23 4.28 25.34
C MET A 7 0.50 5.59 25.63
N PHE A 8 -0.58 5.90 24.90
CA PHE A 8 -1.37 7.14 25.05
C PHE A 8 -2.69 6.89 25.80
N THR A 9 -3.23 5.69 25.72
CA THR A 9 -4.44 5.27 26.43
C THR A 9 -4.03 4.45 27.65
N GLY A 10 -4.50 4.80 28.85
CA GLY A 10 -4.32 3.92 30.00
C GLY A 10 -4.89 2.52 29.73
N ASP A 11 -4.32 1.51 30.37
CA ASP A 11 -4.44 0.08 30.02
C ASP A 11 -5.89 -0.47 29.85
N ASP A 12 -6.91 0.21 30.37
CA ASP A 12 -8.29 -0.29 30.45
C ASP A 12 -9.30 0.32 29.46
N THR A 13 -8.90 1.19 28.53
CA THR A 13 -9.85 1.79 27.57
C THR A 13 -9.56 1.34 26.14
N PRO A 14 -10.42 0.52 25.50
CA PRO A 14 -10.27 0.20 24.09
C PRO A 14 -10.30 1.48 23.27
N ALA A 15 -9.21 1.80 22.58
CA ALA A 15 -9.22 2.87 21.59
C ALA A 15 -10.12 2.43 20.43
N VAL A 16 -11.42 2.78 20.47
CA VAL A 16 -12.32 2.58 19.33
C VAL A 16 -11.94 3.59 18.25
N LEU A 17 -11.00 3.20 17.40
CA LEU A 17 -10.51 4.01 16.29
C LEU A 17 -11.51 3.94 15.13
N ARG A 18 -12.41 4.92 15.03
CA ARG A 18 -13.22 5.12 13.82
C ARG A 18 -12.32 5.58 12.65
N GLY A 19 -12.67 5.23 11.42
CA GLY A 19 -11.86 5.46 10.20
C GLY A 19 -11.15 6.83 10.10
N PRO A 20 -11.84 7.97 10.31
CA PRO A 20 -11.20 9.29 10.24
C PRO A 20 -10.09 9.53 11.29
N MET A 21 -10.20 8.87 12.45
CA MET A 21 -9.22 8.98 13.53
C MET A 21 -7.95 8.18 13.22
N VAL A 22 -8.08 7.05 12.51
CA VAL A 22 -6.95 6.21 12.10
C VAL A 22 -5.93 7.02 11.29
N GLY A 23 -6.39 7.77 10.29
CA GLY A 23 -5.51 8.63 9.49
C GLY A 23 -4.80 9.72 10.31
N LYS A 24 -5.47 10.25 11.34
CA LYS A 24 -4.86 11.22 12.27
C LYS A 24 -3.74 10.56 13.10
N TYR A 25 -3.99 9.38 13.65
CA TYR A 25 -2.99 8.65 14.43
C TYR A 25 -1.82 8.19 13.58
N LEU A 26 -2.05 7.72 12.35
CA LEU A 26 -0.97 7.37 11.43
C LEU A 26 -0.05 8.56 11.14
N ARG A 27 -0.62 9.74 10.84
CA ARG A 27 0.18 10.96 10.66
C ARG A 27 0.95 11.34 11.93
N MET A 28 0.34 11.19 13.10
CA MET A 28 0.99 11.46 14.38
C MET A 28 2.13 10.48 14.69
N LEU A 29 1.92 9.17 14.50
CA LEU A 29 2.89 8.13 14.82
C LEU A 29 4.08 8.14 13.84
N ILE A 30 3.82 8.48 12.58
CA ILE A 30 4.83 8.39 11.52
C ILE A 30 5.53 9.74 11.33
N GLY A 31 4.78 10.84 11.27
CA GLY A 31 5.34 12.18 11.09
C GLY A 31 5.64 12.92 12.40
N GLY A 32 4.93 12.64 13.48
CA GLY A 32 5.09 13.33 14.77
C GLY A 32 6.17 12.75 15.68
N VAL A 33 6.66 11.54 15.40
CA VAL A 33 7.72 10.89 16.19
C VAL A 33 9.07 11.14 15.55
N GLN A 34 10.05 11.55 16.37
CA GLN A 34 11.44 11.71 15.95
C GLN A 34 12.15 10.35 15.83
N TRP A 35 11.82 9.61 14.78
CA TRP A 35 12.41 8.30 14.50
C TRP A 35 13.93 8.38 14.30
N GLY A 36 14.43 9.44 13.68
CA GLY A 36 15.83 9.59 13.29
C GLY A 36 16.12 8.86 11.98
N HIS A 37 17.39 8.48 11.76
CA HIS A 37 17.76 7.62 10.63
C HIS A 37 17.40 6.17 10.95
N LEU A 38 16.61 5.55 10.08
CA LEU A 38 16.20 4.15 10.17
C LEU A 38 16.38 3.50 8.80
N ASP A 39 16.90 2.28 8.78
CA ASP A 39 16.87 1.42 7.59
C ASP A 39 15.47 0.81 7.38
N TYR A 40 14.78 0.50 8.48
CA TYR A 40 13.46 -0.13 8.46
C TYR A 40 12.50 0.54 9.46
N LEU A 41 11.28 0.79 9.02
CA LEU A 41 10.14 1.14 9.87
C LEU A 41 9.04 0.10 9.65
N ILE A 42 8.83 -0.77 10.63
CA ILE A 42 7.79 -1.81 10.58
C ILE A 42 6.50 -1.24 11.18
N LEU A 43 5.42 -1.32 10.41
CA LEU A 43 4.09 -0.90 10.85
C LEU A 43 3.24 -2.14 11.15
N ASP A 44 2.91 -2.34 12.42
CA ASP A 44 1.97 -3.38 12.83
C ASP A 44 0.53 -2.86 12.65
N LEU A 45 -0.26 -3.57 11.85
CA LEU A 45 -1.58 -3.13 11.43
C LEU A 45 -2.65 -3.88 12.20
N PRO A 46 -3.77 -3.23 12.57
CA PRO A 46 -4.90 -3.95 13.13
C PRO A 46 -5.35 -5.05 12.16
N PRO A 47 -5.90 -6.16 12.68
CA PRO A 47 -6.30 -7.28 11.84
C PRO A 47 -7.43 -6.89 10.86
N GLY A 48 -7.55 -7.67 9.79
CA GLY A 48 -8.64 -7.56 8.81
C GLY A 48 -8.23 -6.93 7.49
N THR A 49 -9.23 -6.56 6.69
CA THR A 49 -9.07 -6.00 5.33
C THR A 49 -9.94 -4.75 5.17
N GLY A 50 -10.03 -3.96 6.23
CA GLY A 50 -10.92 -2.81 6.35
C GLY A 50 -10.28 -1.50 5.89
N ASP A 51 -10.93 -0.40 6.24
CA ASP A 51 -10.55 0.94 5.80
C ASP A 51 -9.19 1.39 6.34
N THR A 52 -8.72 0.84 7.46
CA THR A 52 -7.44 1.21 8.06
C THR A 52 -6.26 0.92 7.16
N GLN A 53 -6.18 -0.30 6.60
CA GLN A 53 -5.06 -0.66 5.74
C GLN A 53 -5.09 0.14 4.43
N LEU A 54 -6.29 0.43 3.89
CA LEU A 54 -6.45 1.30 2.74
C LEU A 54 -6.04 2.75 3.03
N THR A 55 -6.50 3.31 4.15
CA THR A 55 -6.16 4.67 4.60
C THR A 55 -4.64 4.82 4.76
N LEU A 56 -3.97 3.80 5.31
CA LEU A 56 -2.52 3.78 5.42
C LEU A 56 -1.85 3.79 4.04
N ALA A 57 -2.25 2.86 3.17
CA ALA A 57 -1.68 2.75 1.83
C ALA A 57 -1.94 3.99 0.98
N GLN A 58 -3.01 4.75 1.24
CA GLN A 58 -3.29 6.05 0.61
C GLN A 58 -2.45 7.19 1.20
N SER A 59 -2.15 7.12 2.49
CA SER A 59 -1.42 8.18 3.20
C SER A 59 0.08 8.11 2.98
N LEU A 60 0.62 6.92 2.68
CA LEU A 60 2.06 6.67 2.58
C LEU A 60 2.40 5.82 1.37
N THR A 61 3.54 6.14 0.78
CA THR A 61 4.18 5.28 -0.21
C THR A 61 4.87 4.12 0.51
N LEU A 62 4.26 2.92 0.51
CA LEU A 62 4.78 1.75 1.20
C LEU A 62 5.76 0.97 0.30
N SER A 63 6.90 0.56 0.86
CA SER A 63 7.87 -0.29 0.17
C SER A 63 7.38 -1.73 -0.02
N GLY A 64 6.46 -2.18 0.84
CA GLY A 64 5.80 -3.47 0.69
C GLY A 64 5.02 -3.90 1.92
N ALA A 65 4.35 -5.04 1.81
CA ALA A 65 3.55 -5.65 2.85
C ALA A 65 3.94 -7.13 3.05
N VAL A 66 3.93 -7.57 4.31
CA VAL A 66 4.06 -8.98 4.69
C VAL A 66 2.70 -9.48 5.14
N ILE A 67 2.25 -10.59 4.57
CA ILE A 67 0.97 -11.19 4.93
C ILE A 67 1.20 -12.29 5.96
N VAL A 68 0.71 -12.09 7.17
CA VAL A 68 0.75 -13.11 8.24
C VAL A 68 -0.57 -13.87 8.24
N THR A 69 -0.50 -15.20 8.24
CA THR A 69 -1.68 -16.07 8.31
C THR A 69 -1.42 -17.27 9.19
N THR A 70 -2.43 -18.12 9.37
CA THR A 70 -2.31 -19.41 10.06
C THR A 70 -2.79 -20.52 9.11
N PRO A 71 -2.47 -21.81 9.35
CA PRO A 71 -2.69 -22.87 8.36
C PRO A 71 -4.17 -23.18 8.02
N GLN A 72 -5.12 -22.67 8.80
CA GLN A 72 -6.55 -22.91 8.65
C GLN A 72 -7.16 -22.16 7.46
N ASP A 73 -8.10 -22.80 6.77
CA ASP A 73 -8.74 -22.26 5.56
C ASP A 73 -9.43 -20.89 5.78
N VAL A 74 -9.98 -20.64 6.97
CA VAL A 74 -10.62 -19.35 7.31
C VAL A 74 -9.60 -18.22 7.32
N SER A 75 -8.45 -18.43 7.98
CA SER A 75 -7.35 -17.45 8.02
C SER A 75 -6.74 -17.20 6.65
N LEU A 76 -6.61 -18.25 5.83
CA LEU A 76 -6.10 -18.13 4.45
C LEU A 76 -7.03 -17.30 3.56
N LYS A 77 -8.36 -17.41 3.73
CA LYS A 77 -9.32 -16.58 2.99
C LYS A 77 -9.17 -15.09 3.33
N ILE A 78 -9.00 -14.75 4.60
CA ILE A 78 -8.81 -13.36 5.06
C ILE A 78 -7.47 -12.83 4.55
N ALA A 79 -6.39 -13.60 4.70
CA ALA A 79 -5.07 -13.25 4.20
C ALA A 79 -5.08 -12.98 2.69
N ARG A 80 -5.79 -13.80 1.91
CA ARG A 80 -5.93 -13.59 0.46
C ARG A 80 -6.66 -12.31 0.13
N ARG A 81 -7.74 -11.98 0.86
CA ARG A 81 -8.45 -10.71 0.67
C ARG A 81 -7.57 -9.51 1.01
N GLY A 82 -6.77 -9.59 2.08
CA GLY A 82 -5.82 -8.54 2.47
C GLY A 82 -4.74 -8.33 1.43
N LEU A 83 -4.16 -9.41 0.92
CA LEU A 83 -3.21 -9.40 -0.19
C LEU A 83 -3.78 -8.70 -1.42
N ARG A 84 -4.98 -9.09 -1.87
CA ARG A 84 -5.64 -8.47 -3.04
C ARG A 84 -5.92 -6.98 -2.82
N MET A 85 -6.14 -6.53 -1.59
CA MET A 85 -6.32 -5.11 -1.31
C MET A 85 -5.02 -4.34 -1.55
N PHE A 86 -3.90 -4.82 -1.02
CA PHE A 86 -2.58 -4.18 -1.22
C PHE A 86 -2.16 -4.17 -2.70
N GLU A 87 -2.45 -5.23 -3.46
CA GLU A 87 -2.21 -5.25 -4.92
C GLU A 87 -2.98 -4.13 -5.64
N LYS A 88 -4.26 -3.91 -5.29
CA LYS A 88 -5.08 -2.84 -5.90
C LYS A 88 -4.54 -1.43 -5.66
N VAL A 89 -3.75 -1.25 -4.60
CA VAL A 89 -3.09 0.02 -4.28
C VAL A 89 -1.59 -0.02 -4.57
N HIS A 90 -1.16 -0.95 -5.43
CA HIS A 90 0.21 -1.11 -5.90
C HIS A 90 1.26 -1.18 -4.79
N VAL A 91 0.92 -1.79 -3.65
CA VAL A 91 1.86 -2.09 -2.58
C VAL A 91 2.46 -3.48 -2.84
N PRO A 92 3.79 -3.61 -3.01
CA PRO A 92 4.43 -4.90 -3.25
C PRO A 92 4.19 -5.88 -2.09
N ILE A 93 3.88 -7.14 -2.42
CA ILE A 93 3.76 -8.19 -1.41
C ILE A 93 5.11 -8.87 -1.26
N LEU A 94 5.81 -8.59 -0.15
CA LEU A 94 7.16 -9.10 0.10
C LEU A 94 7.15 -10.58 0.47
N GLY A 95 6.02 -11.09 0.96
CA GLY A 95 5.81 -12.53 1.12
C GLY A 95 4.77 -12.88 2.19
N ILE A 96 4.63 -14.18 2.40
CA ILE A 96 3.69 -14.77 3.36
C ILE A 96 4.45 -15.44 4.49
N VAL A 97 4.03 -15.19 5.73
CA VAL A 97 4.47 -15.89 6.94
C VAL A 97 3.31 -16.75 7.46
N GLU A 98 3.56 -18.04 7.69
CA GLU A 98 2.61 -18.94 8.36
C GLU A 98 2.92 -19.00 9.86
N ASN A 99 2.11 -18.32 10.67
CA ASN A 99 2.20 -18.40 12.12
C ASN A 99 1.48 -19.65 12.65
N MET A 100 1.87 -20.13 13.84
CA MET A 100 1.27 -21.28 14.53
C MET A 100 1.24 -22.57 13.68
N SER A 101 2.33 -22.84 12.96
CA SER A 101 2.42 -23.89 11.93
C SER A 101 2.51 -25.33 12.47
N SER A 102 3.07 -25.52 13.66
CA SER A 102 3.22 -26.82 14.32
C SER A 102 3.48 -26.60 15.81
N PHE A 103 3.24 -27.59 16.66
CA PHE A 103 3.55 -27.55 18.08
C PHE A 103 4.49 -28.71 18.43
N THR A 104 5.64 -28.40 19.00
CA THR A 104 6.57 -29.42 19.52
C THR A 104 6.25 -29.69 20.98
N CYS A 105 5.85 -30.92 21.30
CA CYS A 105 5.58 -31.28 22.70
C CYS A 105 6.87 -31.17 23.54
N PRO A 106 6.90 -30.37 24.62
CA PRO A 106 8.10 -30.18 25.43
C PRO A 106 8.49 -31.44 26.23
N HIS A 107 7.57 -32.38 26.41
CA HIS A 107 7.81 -33.61 27.18
C HIS A 107 8.37 -34.76 26.34
N CYS A 108 8.00 -34.86 25.06
CA CYS A 108 8.39 -35.99 24.21
C CYS A 108 9.04 -35.59 22.87
N GLY A 109 9.16 -34.29 22.58
CA GLY A 109 9.77 -33.77 21.35
C GLY A 109 8.95 -34.02 20.07
N LYS A 110 7.77 -34.63 20.17
CA LYS A 110 6.92 -34.93 19.00
C LYS A 110 6.24 -33.67 18.47
N ASN A 111 6.35 -33.45 17.17
CA ASN A 111 5.61 -32.41 16.47
C ASN A 111 4.15 -32.82 16.23
N THR A 112 3.24 -31.87 16.45
CA THR A 112 1.81 -32.01 16.22
C THR A 112 1.29 -30.80 15.45
N ASP A 113 0.62 -31.04 14.32
CA ASP A 113 0.03 -29.99 13.49
C ASP A 113 -1.37 -29.64 14.03
N ILE A 114 -1.43 -28.89 15.14
CA ILE A 114 -2.68 -28.53 15.84
C ILE A 114 -3.72 -27.93 14.89
N PHE A 115 -3.26 -27.09 13.96
CA PHE A 115 -4.11 -26.29 13.07
C PHE A 115 -4.01 -26.69 11.59
N ARG A 116 -3.47 -27.88 11.30
CA ARG A 116 -2.91 -28.28 9.98
C ARG A 116 -1.59 -27.57 9.70
N ARG A 117 -1.00 -27.82 8.53
CA ARG A 117 0.31 -27.28 8.11
C ARG A 117 0.34 -26.89 6.62
N GLY A 118 1.15 -25.90 6.29
CA GLY A 118 1.51 -25.53 4.93
C GLY A 118 0.40 -24.82 4.14
N GLY A 119 -0.59 -24.28 4.84
CA GLY A 119 -1.66 -23.48 4.23
C GLY A 119 -1.12 -22.20 3.58
N GLY A 120 -0.28 -21.47 4.30
CA GLY A 120 0.40 -20.26 3.85
C GLY A 120 1.37 -20.54 2.70
N GLU A 121 2.13 -21.63 2.78
CA GLU A 121 3.06 -22.03 1.71
C GLU A 121 2.31 -22.44 0.42
N ARG A 122 1.20 -23.16 0.54
CA ARG A 122 0.35 -23.45 -0.64
C ARG A 122 -0.24 -22.16 -1.20
N MET A 123 -0.71 -21.26 -0.34
CA MET A 123 -1.26 -19.97 -0.77
C MET A 123 -0.22 -19.13 -1.51
N SER A 124 1.03 -19.07 -1.02
CA SER A 124 2.09 -18.28 -1.63
C SER A 124 2.36 -18.71 -3.08
N ARG A 125 2.44 -20.03 -3.31
CA ARG A 125 2.58 -20.63 -4.66
C ARG A 125 1.39 -20.30 -5.57
N GLN A 126 0.17 -20.34 -5.03
CA GLN A 126 -1.05 -20.05 -5.81
C GLN A 126 -1.16 -18.59 -6.25
N VAL A 127 -0.67 -17.65 -5.43
CA VAL A 127 -0.74 -16.21 -5.73
C VAL A 127 0.56 -15.66 -6.31
N GLY A 128 1.61 -16.49 -6.42
CA GLY A 128 2.88 -16.12 -7.03
C GLY A 128 3.74 -15.19 -6.18
N VAL A 129 3.65 -15.28 -4.85
CA VAL A 129 4.45 -14.46 -3.91
C VAL A 129 5.41 -15.33 -3.07
N PRO A 130 6.50 -14.77 -2.52
CA PRO A 130 7.43 -15.51 -1.69
C PRO A 130 6.78 -16.11 -0.43
N PHE A 131 7.23 -17.30 -0.04
CA PHE A 131 6.98 -17.83 1.30
C PHE A 131 8.19 -17.52 2.17
N LEU A 132 8.02 -16.67 3.19
CA LEU A 132 9.14 -16.23 4.03
C LEU A 132 9.47 -17.26 5.10
N GLY A 133 8.50 -18.08 5.52
CA GLY A 133 8.70 -19.13 6.48
C GLY A 133 7.48 -19.42 7.35
N ALA A 134 7.67 -20.37 8.25
CA ALA A 134 6.66 -20.82 9.19
C ALA A 134 7.19 -20.70 10.63
N ILE A 135 6.36 -20.18 11.54
CA ILE A 135 6.69 -20.04 12.96
C ILE A 135 5.88 -21.10 13.73
N PRO A 136 6.52 -21.95 14.55
CA PRO A 136 5.80 -22.93 15.36
C PRO A 136 5.07 -22.24 16.53
N LEU A 137 4.12 -22.96 17.10
CA LEU A 137 3.43 -22.61 18.32
C LEU A 137 4.36 -22.96 19.49
N ASP A 138 4.78 -21.94 20.23
CA ASP A 138 5.79 -22.04 21.27
C ASP A 138 5.36 -21.21 22.48
N ALA A 139 5.29 -21.85 23.65
CA ALA A 139 4.88 -21.21 24.89
C ALA A 139 5.84 -20.09 25.31
N ASP A 140 7.13 -20.25 24.99
CA ASP A 140 8.17 -19.26 25.33
C ASP A 140 7.96 -17.93 24.59
N VAL A 141 7.29 -17.93 23.43
CA VAL A 141 6.92 -16.70 22.73
C VAL A 141 5.87 -15.92 23.53
N VAL A 142 4.89 -16.62 24.09
CA VAL A 142 3.82 -16.00 24.88
C VAL A 142 4.37 -15.48 26.20
N THR A 143 5.08 -16.33 26.96
CA THR A 143 5.69 -15.94 28.23
C THR A 143 6.67 -14.78 28.04
N GLY A 144 7.54 -14.86 27.03
CA GLY A 144 8.45 -13.77 26.70
C GLY A 144 7.74 -12.49 26.28
N GLY A 145 6.62 -12.59 25.56
CA GLY A 145 5.79 -11.44 25.18
C GLY A 145 5.21 -10.71 26.40
N ASP A 146 4.57 -11.45 27.30
CA ASP A 146 3.94 -10.90 28.51
C ASP A 146 4.96 -10.28 29.46
N GLU A 147 6.16 -10.84 29.53
CA GLU A 147 7.25 -10.35 30.39
C GLU A 147 8.12 -9.27 29.72
N GLY A 148 7.84 -8.90 28.46
CA GLY A 148 8.63 -7.92 27.71
C GLY A 148 10.03 -8.41 27.33
N ARG A 149 10.24 -9.72 27.25
CA ARG A 149 11.48 -10.41 26.86
C ARG A 149 11.28 -11.24 25.59
N PRO A 150 11.44 -10.66 24.39
CA PRO A 150 11.23 -11.38 23.12
C PRO A 150 12.09 -12.64 23.01
N ILE A 151 11.52 -13.73 22.47
CA ILE A 151 12.19 -15.04 22.35
C ILE A 151 13.54 -14.98 21.61
N VAL A 152 13.68 -14.07 20.65
CA VAL A 152 14.91 -13.87 19.87
C VAL A 152 16.07 -13.32 20.71
N VAL A 153 15.75 -12.66 21.83
CA VAL A 153 16.74 -12.15 22.79
C VAL A 153 16.97 -13.17 23.91
N ASP A 154 15.88 -13.72 24.47
CA ASP A 154 15.94 -14.61 25.64
C ASP A 154 16.46 -16.01 25.29
N LYS A 155 16.03 -16.56 24.15
CA LYS A 155 16.35 -17.93 23.70
C LYS A 155 16.76 -17.95 22.21
N PRO A 156 17.88 -17.31 21.84
CA PRO A 156 18.29 -17.12 20.44
C PRO A 156 18.56 -18.43 19.68
N GLN A 157 18.87 -19.52 20.39
CA GLN A 157 19.14 -20.84 19.82
C GLN A 157 17.89 -21.73 19.72
N SER A 158 16.73 -21.26 20.17
CA SER A 158 15.47 -21.99 20.02
C SER A 158 15.08 -22.08 18.54
N VAL A 159 14.35 -23.15 18.18
CA VAL A 159 13.82 -23.33 16.82
C VAL A 159 12.98 -22.13 16.38
N THR A 160 12.19 -21.58 17.30
CA THR A 160 11.31 -20.44 17.05
C THR A 160 12.10 -19.15 16.83
N ALA A 161 13.13 -18.86 17.64
CA ALA A 161 13.99 -17.70 17.43
C ALA A 161 14.75 -17.79 16.08
N GLN A 162 15.24 -18.97 15.72
CA GLN A 162 15.89 -19.21 14.43
C GLN A 162 14.90 -19.02 13.26
N ALA A 163 13.64 -19.44 13.41
CA ALA A 163 12.61 -19.21 12.40
C ALA A 163 12.35 -17.70 12.19
N TYR A 164 12.24 -16.91 13.26
CA TYR A 164 12.14 -15.45 13.17
C TYR A 164 13.34 -14.83 12.46
N ALA A 165 14.57 -15.25 12.82
CA ALA A 165 15.79 -14.73 12.20
C ALA A 165 15.85 -15.07 10.69
N ALA A 166 15.47 -16.28 10.31
CA ALA A 166 15.40 -16.70 8.91
C ALA A 166 14.36 -15.89 8.12
N ILE A 167 13.17 -15.67 8.70
CA ILE A 167 12.12 -14.83 8.09
C ILE A 167 12.62 -13.39 7.92
N ALA A 168 13.31 -12.84 8.92
CA ALA A 168 13.86 -11.49 8.85
C ALA A 168 14.92 -11.34 7.75
N ALA A 169 15.81 -12.33 7.60
CA ALA A 169 16.80 -12.36 6.52
C ALA A 169 16.12 -12.45 5.13
N ALA A 170 15.17 -13.37 4.97
CA ALA A 170 14.40 -13.51 3.73
C ALA A 170 13.62 -12.24 3.39
N LEU A 171 13.01 -11.58 4.38
CA LEU A 171 12.32 -10.31 4.19
C LEU A 171 13.28 -9.21 3.74
N GLY A 172 14.47 -9.14 4.33
CA GLY A 172 15.54 -8.23 3.91
C GLY A 172 15.90 -8.43 2.44
N GLU A 173 16.12 -9.67 2.00
CA GLU A 173 16.39 -10.00 0.60
C GLU A 173 15.25 -9.57 -0.32
N GLN A 174 14.00 -9.86 0.05
CA GLN A 174 12.83 -9.47 -0.73
C GLN A 174 12.68 -7.96 -0.83
N LEU A 175 12.99 -7.19 0.22
CA LEU A 175 12.93 -5.74 0.17
C LEU A 175 13.99 -5.14 -0.75
N HIS A 176 15.21 -5.70 -0.76
CA HIS A 176 16.28 -5.25 -1.66
C HIS A 176 16.03 -5.65 -3.12
N ALA A 177 15.38 -6.80 -3.34
CA ALA A 177 15.02 -7.28 -4.67
C ALA A 177 13.74 -6.64 -5.22
N ALA A 178 12.85 -6.16 -4.34
CA ALA A 178 11.62 -5.50 -4.74
C ALA A 178 11.95 -4.26 -5.59
N PRO A 179 11.21 -4.03 -6.69
CA PRO A 179 11.40 -2.83 -7.48
C PRO A 179 11.15 -1.63 -6.57
N ALA A 180 12.16 -0.75 -6.47
CA ALA A 180 12.04 0.48 -5.69
C ALA A 180 10.79 1.24 -6.12
N THR A 181 10.02 1.76 -5.16
CA THR A 181 8.85 2.59 -5.51
C THR A 181 9.32 3.77 -6.35
N VAL A 182 8.98 3.73 -7.63
CA VAL A 182 9.62 4.56 -8.67
C VAL A 182 9.24 6.02 -8.50
N LEU A 183 7.95 6.29 -8.28
CA LEU A 183 7.47 7.59 -7.85
C LEU A 183 7.48 7.68 -6.33
N LYS A 184 8.42 8.45 -5.79
CA LYS A 184 8.44 8.81 -4.36
C LYS A 184 7.24 9.67 -4.01
N SER A 185 6.87 9.71 -2.73
CA SER A 185 5.86 10.64 -2.24
C SER A 185 6.22 12.08 -2.60
N PHE A 186 5.28 12.83 -3.16
CA PHE A 186 5.50 14.20 -3.62
C PHE A 186 4.29 15.09 -3.39
N VAL A 187 4.58 16.39 -3.30
CA VAL A 187 3.60 17.48 -3.30
C VAL A 187 4.12 18.52 -4.29
N TRP A 188 3.34 18.76 -5.34
CA TRP A 188 3.74 19.54 -6.50
C TRP A 188 2.80 20.72 -6.70
N ARG A 189 3.35 21.94 -6.68
CA ARG A 189 2.62 23.19 -6.99
C ARG A 189 2.64 23.41 -8.49
N TRP A 190 1.47 23.34 -9.12
CA TRP A 190 1.34 23.36 -10.57
C TRP A 190 1.85 24.66 -11.19
N ASP A 191 1.49 25.81 -10.64
CA ASP A 191 1.78 27.13 -11.25
C ASP A 191 3.29 27.43 -11.26
N SER A 192 3.95 27.27 -10.10
CA SER A 192 5.40 27.50 -9.94
C SER A 192 6.26 26.34 -10.42
N ASN A 193 5.65 25.19 -10.71
CA ASN A 193 6.31 23.92 -10.99
C ASN A 193 7.21 23.39 -9.84
N GLU A 194 7.01 23.91 -8.63
CA GLU A 194 7.80 23.52 -7.46
C GLU A 194 7.37 22.15 -6.94
N GLY A 195 8.31 21.22 -6.78
CA GLY A 195 8.03 19.87 -6.29
C GLY A 195 7.56 18.89 -7.37
N GLU A 196 7.77 19.22 -8.65
CA GLU A 196 7.51 18.30 -9.77
C GLU A 196 8.25 16.97 -9.56
N PRO A 197 7.58 15.82 -9.70
CA PRO A 197 8.20 14.53 -9.50
C PRO A 197 9.14 14.16 -10.66
N SER A 198 10.01 13.19 -10.42
CA SER A 198 11.00 12.77 -11.41
C SER A 198 10.35 12.10 -12.63
N TRP A 199 10.94 12.34 -13.80
CA TRP A 199 10.60 11.68 -15.06
C TRP A 199 11.63 10.59 -15.38
N LEU A 200 11.32 9.34 -15.07
CA LEU A 200 12.31 8.26 -14.99
C LEU A 200 12.30 7.35 -16.24
N GLU A 201 12.69 7.86 -17.41
CA GLU A 201 12.73 7.05 -18.64
C GLU A 201 13.64 5.82 -18.55
N SER A 202 14.71 5.89 -17.76
CA SER A 202 15.66 4.79 -17.59
C SER A 202 15.09 3.55 -16.90
N VAL A 203 13.93 3.65 -16.25
CA VAL A 203 13.28 2.53 -15.55
C VAL A 203 12.14 1.90 -16.34
N VAL A 204 11.88 2.37 -17.56
CA VAL A 204 10.88 1.79 -18.48
C VAL A 204 11.21 0.33 -18.76
N ARG A 205 10.19 -0.53 -18.71
CA ARG A 205 10.27 -1.96 -19.00
C ARG A 205 9.13 -2.30 -19.95
N PRO A 206 9.39 -2.78 -21.18
CA PRO A 206 8.30 -3.13 -22.12
C PRO A 206 7.31 -4.18 -21.59
N SER A 207 7.75 -5.04 -20.66
CA SER A 207 6.91 -6.01 -19.93
C SER A 207 6.45 -5.50 -18.56
N GLY A 208 6.57 -4.20 -18.30
CA GLY A 208 6.23 -3.54 -17.05
C GLY A 208 4.71 -3.39 -16.87
N SER A 209 4.32 -2.89 -15.71
CA SER A 209 2.91 -2.63 -15.41
C SER A 209 2.37 -1.49 -16.26
N ARG A 210 1.22 -1.74 -16.89
CA ARG A 210 0.47 -0.73 -17.66
C ARG A 210 -0.12 0.37 -16.78
N THR A 211 -0.25 0.12 -15.48
CA THR A 211 -0.94 0.98 -14.53
C THR A 211 -0.02 1.45 -13.41
N MET A 212 1.29 1.29 -13.57
CA MET A 212 2.28 1.90 -12.68
C MET A 212 2.86 3.14 -13.35
N ALA A 213 2.57 4.32 -12.80
CA ALA A 213 3.21 5.55 -13.24
C ALA A 213 4.66 5.59 -12.71
N ILE A 214 5.58 5.96 -13.59
CA ILE A 214 7.02 6.10 -13.30
C ILE A 214 7.55 7.51 -13.59
N GLY A 215 6.71 8.36 -14.19
CA GLY A 215 6.99 9.77 -14.38
C GLY A 215 5.69 10.56 -14.49
N ILE A 216 5.65 11.73 -13.86
CA ILE A 216 4.54 12.68 -13.99
C ILE A 216 5.18 14.05 -14.15
N ARG A 217 4.74 14.84 -15.12
CA ARG A 217 5.31 16.17 -15.38
C ARG A 217 4.29 17.11 -16.00
N ARG A 218 4.60 18.41 -15.98
CA ARG A 218 3.82 19.42 -16.71
C ARG A 218 4.43 19.57 -18.10
N GLY A 219 3.67 19.16 -19.12
CA GLY A 219 4.07 19.35 -20.52
C GLY A 219 3.99 20.83 -20.91
N ASP A 220 2.85 21.45 -20.62
CA ASP A 220 2.58 22.87 -20.82
C ASP A 220 1.55 23.38 -19.79
N ALA A 221 1.02 24.60 -19.96
CA ALA A 221 0.06 25.19 -19.02
C ALA A 221 -1.24 24.38 -18.84
N ARG A 222 -1.60 23.53 -19.80
CA ARG A 222 -2.84 22.74 -19.85
C ARG A 222 -2.62 21.24 -19.90
N THR A 223 -1.38 20.77 -20.06
CA THR A 223 -1.09 19.37 -20.30
C THR A 223 -0.37 18.72 -19.10
N LEU A 224 -1.00 17.71 -18.51
CA LEU A 224 -0.38 16.78 -17.57
C LEU A 224 0.11 15.55 -18.33
N SER A 225 1.42 15.29 -18.31
CA SER A 225 2.01 14.11 -18.95
C SER A 225 2.30 13.03 -17.92
N VAL A 226 1.95 11.79 -18.25
CA VAL A 226 2.26 10.59 -17.44
C VAL A 226 3.06 9.60 -18.28
N LEU A 227 4.18 9.14 -17.72
CA LEU A 227 4.97 8.02 -18.23
C LEU A 227 4.67 6.78 -17.41
N TRP A 228 4.33 5.69 -18.11
CA TRP A 228 4.00 4.40 -17.53
C TRP A 228 5.20 3.45 -17.57
N GLU A 229 5.22 2.48 -16.66
CA GLU A 229 6.32 1.50 -16.57
C GLU A 229 6.46 0.70 -17.87
N ASP A 230 5.35 0.41 -18.56
CA ASP A 230 5.32 -0.23 -19.89
C ASP A 230 5.92 0.63 -21.02
N GLY A 231 6.28 1.88 -20.74
CA GLY A 231 6.86 2.84 -21.67
C GLY A 231 5.83 3.69 -22.42
N HIS A 232 4.54 3.41 -22.25
CA HIS A 232 3.47 4.24 -22.81
C HIS A 232 3.50 5.64 -22.19
N ARG A 233 3.00 6.61 -22.95
CA ARG A 233 2.89 8.00 -22.52
C ARG A 233 1.49 8.49 -22.79
N ASP A 234 0.87 9.07 -21.77
CA ASP A 234 -0.42 9.75 -21.92
C ASP A 234 -0.25 11.23 -21.59
N ASP A 235 -0.77 12.08 -22.46
CA ASP A 235 -0.88 13.52 -22.27
C ASP A 235 -2.36 13.85 -22.07
N PHE A 236 -2.66 14.49 -20.94
CA PHE A 236 -4.02 14.81 -20.54
C PHE A 236 -4.24 16.32 -20.50
N ASP A 237 -5.28 16.81 -21.19
CA ASP A 237 -5.76 18.17 -20.93
C ASP A 237 -6.34 18.24 -19.51
N VAL A 238 -5.89 19.21 -18.73
CA VAL A 238 -6.25 19.36 -17.32
C VAL A 238 -7.75 19.59 -17.11
N ARG A 239 -8.44 20.23 -18.06
CA ARG A 239 -9.89 20.42 -17.96
C ARG A 239 -10.61 19.10 -18.23
N ASP A 240 -10.14 18.30 -19.17
CA ASP A 240 -10.70 16.98 -19.42
C ASP A 240 -10.52 16.05 -18.23
N LEU A 241 -9.36 16.11 -17.56
CA LEU A 241 -9.17 15.42 -16.26
C LEU A 241 -10.20 15.89 -15.23
N ARG A 242 -10.39 17.20 -15.06
CA ARG A 242 -11.36 17.75 -14.12
C ARG A 242 -12.79 17.25 -14.40
N LEU A 243 -13.17 17.19 -15.68
CA LEU A 243 -14.47 16.68 -16.14
C LEU A 243 -14.60 15.16 -15.97
N ALA A 244 -13.48 14.45 -15.91
CA ALA A 244 -13.40 13.02 -15.66
C ALA A 244 -13.18 12.65 -14.18
N CYS A 245 -13.36 13.59 -13.25
CA CYS A 245 -13.25 13.33 -11.81
C CYS A 245 -14.25 12.25 -11.35
N HIS A 246 -13.76 11.23 -10.62
CA HIS A 246 -14.54 10.10 -10.11
C HIS A 246 -14.79 10.15 -8.60
N CYS A 247 -14.63 11.31 -7.96
CA CYS A 247 -14.92 11.44 -6.54
C CYS A 247 -16.44 11.37 -6.26
N ALA A 248 -16.80 11.10 -5.01
CA ALA A 248 -18.20 11.01 -4.57
C ALA A 248 -19.00 12.32 -4.75
N LEU A 249 -18.35 13.47 -4.95
CA LEU A 249 -19.02 14.73 -5.27
C LEU A 249 -19.32 14.89 -6.77
N CYS A 250 -18.61 14.15 -7.63
CA CYS A 250 -18.74 14.25 -9.08
C CYS A 250 -19.49 13.06 -9.69
N ILE A 251 -19.52 11.90 -9.03
CA ILE A 251 -20.18 10.68 -9.48
C ILE A 251 -20.88 10.01 -8.31
N GLU A 252 -22.08 9.50 -8.56
CA GLU A 252 -22.82 8.63 -7.65
C GLU A 252 -22.25 7.20 -7.71
N GLU A 253 -21.63 6.73 -6.62
CA GLU A 253 -20.80 5.51 -6.60
C GLU A 253 -21.53 4.24 -7.08
N MET A 254 -22.79 4.04 -6.67
CA MET A 254 -23.54 2.83 -7.01
C MET A 254 -24.07 2.81 -8.44
N SER A 255 -24.45 3.98 -8.98
CA SER A 255 -25.09 4.08 -10.30
C SER A 255 -24.10 4.48 -11.41
N GLY A 256 -22.93 5.01 -11.04
CA GLY A 256 -22.00 5.63 -11.97
C GLY A 256 -22.52 6.94 -12.59
N ARG A 257 -23.67 7.46 -12.12
CA ARG A 257 -24.28 8.66 -12.69
C ARG A 257 -23.41 9.88 -12.39
N LYS A 258 -23.11 10.65 -13.44
CA LYS A 258 -22.40 11.92 -13.32
C LYS A 258 -23.27 12.95 -12.58
N LEU A 259 -22.75 13.46 -11.47
CA LEU A 259 -23.30 14.57 -10.70
C LEU A 259 -22.69 15.91 -11.13
N LEU A 260 -21.46 15.88 -11.66
CA LEU A 260 -20.78 17.06 -12.19
C LEU A 260 -21.49 17.57 -13.44
N ASP A 261 -21.92 18.84 -13.40
CA ASP A 261 -22.36 19.56 -14.59
C ASP A 261 -21.15 20.14 -15.34
N PRO A 262 -20.85 19.68 -16.58
CA PRO A 262 -19.71 20.17 -17.36
C PRO A 262 -19.70 21.69 -17.59
N LYS A 263 -20.88 22.35 -17.56
CA LYS A 263 -20.99 23.81 -17.77
C LYS A 263 -20.44 24.61 -16.58
N THR A 264 -20.38 23.99 -15.41
CA THR A 264 -19.84 24.63 -14.19
C THR A 264 -18.32 24.63 -14.17
N VAL A 265 -17.68 23.77 -14.98
CA VAL A 265 -16.22 23.67 -15.08
C VAL A 265 -15.70 24.69 -16.08
N ARG A 266 -15.01 25.71 -15.55
CA ARG A 266 -14.47 26.82 -16.35
C ARG A 266 -13.46 26.34 -17.41
N PRO A 267 -13.35 27.00 -18.56
CA PRO A 267 -12.35 26.66 -19.59
C PRO A 267 -10.90 26.78 -19.09
N ASP A 268 -10.62 27.72 -18.20
CA ASP A 268 -9.31 28.01 -17.60
C ASP A 268 -9.03 27.22 -16.31
N VAL A 269 -9.85 26.21 -16.00
CA VAL A 269 -9.59 25.37 -14.82
C VAL A 269 -8.22 24.70 -14.94
N SER A 270 -7.48 24.70 -13.84
CA SER A 270 -6.12 24.17 -13.76
C SER A 270 -5.90 23.49 -12.41
N PRO A 271 -4.95 22.56 -12.31
CA PRO A 271 -4.44 22.10 -11.03
C PRO A 271 -3.79 23.28 -10.30
N ARG A 272 -3.95 23.32 -8.98
CA ARG A 272 -3.15 24.17 -8.08
C ARG A 272 -2.09 23.35 -7.38
N LEU A 273 -2.50 22.17 -6.91
CA LEU A 273 -1.66 21.22 -6.20
C LEU A 273 -1.92 19.82 -6.73
N ILE A 274 -0.86 19.08 -6.98
CA ILE A 274 -0.91 17.65 -7.28
C ILE A 274 -0.08 16.93 -6.24
N SER A 275 -0.63 15.88 -5.63
CA SER A 275 0.10 15.09 -4.63
C SER A 275 -0.04 13.60 -4.90
N SER A 276 0.97 12.83 -4.50
CA SER A 276 0.89 11.37 -4.53
C SER A 276 -0.12 10.87 -3.49
N ILE A 277 -0.94 9.89 -3.86
CA ILE A 277 -1.81 9.14 -2.95
C ILE A 277 -1.33 7.68 -2.97
N GLY A 278 -0.53 7.32 -1.97
CA GLY A 278 0.08 6.00 -1.90
C GLY A 278 0.98 5.69 -3.09
N ASN A 279 0.89 4.46 -3.59
CA ASN A 279 1.60 3.97 -4.77
C ASN A 279 0.74 3.97 -6.05
N TYR A 280 -0.53 4.38 -5.99
CA TYR A 280 -1.52 4.00 -7.01
C TYR A 280 -2.35 5.15 -7.58
N ALA A 281 -2.22 6.36 -7.06
CA ALA A 281 -3.05 7.48 -7.47
C ALA A 281 -2.36 8.83 -7.26
N ILE A 282 -2.91 9.86 -7.90
CA ILE A 282 -2.66 11.26 -7.57
C ILE A 282 -3.93 11.94 -7.07
N GLY A 283 -3.77 12.84 -6.10
CA GLY A 283 -4.78 13.79 -5.68
C GLY A 283 -4.56 15.12 -6.39
N ILE A 284 -5.64 15.77 -6.83
CA ILE A 284 -5.56 17.08 -7.48
C ILE A 284 -6.50 18.07 -6.79
N ASP A 285 -5.92 19.18 -6.34
CA ASP A 285 -6.63 20.38 -5.91
C ASP A 285 -6.75 21.33 -7.08
N TRP A 286 -7.98 21.74 -7.41
CA TRP A 286 -8.31 22.49 -8.61
C TRP A 286 -8.53 23.98 -8.32
N SER A 287 -8.32 24.80 -9.36
CA SER A 287 -8.52 26.25 -9.29
C SER A 287 -9.99 26.68 -9.09
N ASP A 288 -10.94 25.80 -9.39
CA ASP A 288 -12.38 25.98 -9.13
C ASP A 288 -12.77 25.68 -7.67
N GLY A 289 -11.80 25.32 -6.81
CA GLY A 289 -12.00 24.99 -5.40
C GLY A 289 -12.29 23.51 -5.13
N HIS A 290 -12.37 22.65 -6.15
CA HIS A 290 -12.55 21.22 -5.98
C HIS A 290 -11.25 20.54 -5.49
N ASN A 291 -11.29 19.74 -4.44
CA ASN A 291 -10.08 19.16 -3.81
C ASN A 291 -10.25 17.70 -3.32
N SER A 292 -11.32 17.02 -3.77
CA SER A 292 -11.57 15.61 -3.43
C SER A 292 -11.26 14.65 -4.58
N GLY A 293 -10.68 15.16 -5.67
CA GLY A 293 -10.39 14.37 -6.86
C GLY A 293 -9.17 13.47 -6.64
N ILE A 294 -9.42 12.17 -6.55
CA ILE A 294 -8.39 11.13 -6.57
C ILE A 294 -8.45 10.43 -7.93
N TYR A 295 -7.32 10.41 -8.62
CA TYR A 295 -7.15 9.82 -9.93
C TYR A 295 -6.25 8.59 -9.79
N SER A 296 -6.86 7.41 -9.69
CA SER A 296 -6.09 6.17 -9.72
C SER A 296 -5.37 6.03 -11.06
N PHE A 297 -4.23 5.37 -11.03
CA PHE A 297 -3.44 5.11 -12.22
C PHE A 297 -4.19 4.24 -13.23
N ASP A 298 -4.96 3.25 -12.76
CA ASP A 298 -5.90 2.51 -13.61
C ASP A 298 -6.88 3.43 -14.33
N HIS A 299 -7.46 4.41 -13.60
CA HIS A 299 -8.42 5.35 -14.16
C HIS A 299 -7.76 6.28 -15.18
N LEU A 300 -6.60 6.86 -14.86
CA LEU A 300 -5.83 7.70 -15.78
C LEU A 300 -5.46 6.93 -17.05
N ARG A 301 -4.96 5.70 -16.93
CA ARG A 301 -4.64 4.87 -18.09
C ARG A 301 -5.87 4.60 -18.96
N SER A 302 -7.01 4.30 -18.33
CA SER A 302 -8.28 4.12 -19.07
C SER A 302 -8.76 5.40 -19.77
N LEU A 303 -8.42 6.58 -19.26
CA LEU A 303 -8.76 7.86 -19.91
C LEU A 303 -7.88 8.08 -21.14
N GLY A 304 -6.59 7.80 -21.04
CA GLY A 304 -5.63 7.93 -22.15
C GLY A 304 -6.02 7.03 -23.33
N GLU A 305 -6.35 5.77 -23.03
CA GLU A 305 -6.79 4.79 -24.04
C GLU A 305 -8.08 5.21 -24.75
N ARG A 306 -9.04 5.80 -24.03
CA ARG A 306 -10.29 6.33 -24.61
C ARG A 306 -10.06 7.57 -25.46
N ALA A 307 -9.14 8.44 -25.06
CA ALA A 307 -8.78 9.62 -25.83
C ALA A 307 -8.11 9.24 -27.16
N ALA A 308 -7.16 8.29 -27.12
CA ALA A 308 -6.51 7.75 -28.31
C ALA A 308 -7.50 7.07 -29.28
N GLY A 309 -8.45 6.29 -28.76
CA GLY A 309 -9.47 5.62 -29.58
C GLY A 309 -10.38 6.59 -30.35
N LYS A 310 -10.78 7.71 -29.73
CA LYS A 310 -11.57 8.75 -30.41
C LYS A 310 -10.82 9.44 -31.54
N ILE A 311 -9.51 9.66 -31.36
CA ILE A 311 -8.67 10.27 -32.41
C ILE A 311 -8.57 9.36 -33.64
N VAL A 312 -8.62 8.04 -33.47
CA VAL A 312 -8.56 7.08 -34.59
C VAL A 312 -9.91 6.95 -35.32
N GLU A 313 -11.04 7.13 -34.63
CA GLU A 313 -12.38 7.08 -35.26
C GLU A 313 -12.74 8.37 -36.03
N ASP A 314 -12.11 9.50 -35.71
CA ASP A 314 -12.34 10.81 -36.34
C ASP A 314 -11.39 11.09 -37.55
N VAL A 315 -10.59 10.12 -38.00
CA VAL A 315 -9.66 10.19 -39.17
C VAL A 315 -10.12 9.26 -40.28
#